data_AF-A0A371RW77-F1
#
_entry.id   AF-A0A371RW77-F1
#
_cell.length_a   1.000
_cell.length_b   1.000
_cell.length_c   1.000
_cell.angle_alpha   90.00
_cell.angle_beta   90.00
_cell.angle_gamma   90.00
#
_symmetry.space_group_name_H-M   'P 1'
#
loop_
_entity.id
_entity.type
_entity.pdbx_description
1 polymer ?
#
loop_
_entity_poly.entity_id
_entity_poly.type
_entity_poly.pdbx_seq_one_letter_code
_entity_poly.pdbx_strand_id
1 'polypeptide(L)'
;MTNYVTIRNELEQEFNQHLIPYTQHSNLMELGFNYSMDAYENRIEIDGKTNDVHLFHMFALTIHDADPQEPGQIQIDTLTMIEDIRKLKYRMVMKLIEITYQVATKYNYNTLIVGMVPGFYNNMVNKKGAIPLTYEDVQLVDTTNLK
;
A
#
# COMPACT_ATOMS: atom_id res chain seq x y z
N MET A 1 -14.68 -16.44 9.80
CA MET A 1 -13.40 -15.87 9.32
C MET A 1 -13.71 -15.03 8.09
N THR A 2 -13.19 -13.82 8.02
CA THR A 2 -13.23 -13.00 6.80
C THR A 2 -12.22 -13.58 5.82
N ASN A 3 -12.67 -13.86 4.60
CA ASN A 3 -11.84 -14.40 3.51
C ASN A 3 -11.20 -13.25 2.71
N TYR A 4 -10.01 -13.48 2.16
CA TYR A 4 -9.24 -12.56 1.33
C TYR A 4 -10.07 -11.89 0.24
N VAL A 5 -11.08 -12.55 -0.32
CA VAL A 5 -11.99 -11.99 -1.34
C VAL A 5 -12.71 -10.74 -0.82
N THR A 6 -13.18 -10.76 0.44
CA THR A 6 -13.85 -9.61 1.05
C THR A 6 -12.90 -8.44 1.22
N ILE A 7 -11.70 -8.71 1.74
CA ILE A 7 -10.68 -7.67 1.98
C ILE A 7 -10.20 -7.08 0.66
N ARG A 8 -9.99 -7.93 -0.35
CA ARG A 8 -9.60 -7.52 -1.69
C ARG A 8 -10.61 -6.57 -2.31
N ASN A 9 -11.89 -6.93 -2.28
CA ASN A 9 -12.95 -6.10 -2.87
C ASN A 9 -13.08 -4.75 -2.13
N GLU A 10 -12.92 -4.75 -0.80
CA GLU A 10 -12.93 -3.51 -0.01
C GLU A 10 -11.72 -2.63 -0.35
N LEU A 11 -10.51 -3.19 -0.44
CA LEU A 11 -9.31 -2.46 -0.84
C LEU A 11 -9.48 -1.81 -2.21
N GLU A 12 -10.01 -2.54 -3.18
CA GLU A 12 -10.29 -2.01 -4.53
C GLU A 12 -11.26 -0.83 -4.47
N GLN A 13 -12.35 -0.96 -3.71
CA GLN A 13 -13.33 0.11 -3.54
C GLN A 13 -12.69 1.34 -2.88
N GLU A 14 -11.95 1.15 -1.79
CA GLU A 14 -11.33 2.23 -1.01
C GLU A 14 -10.22 2.93 -1.82
N PHE A 15 -9.41 2.18 -2.59
CA PHE A 15 -8.45 2.77 -3.50
C PHE A 15 -9.15 3.64 -4.56
N ASN A 16 -10.19 3.14 -5.21
CA ASN A 16 -10.94 3.92 -6.19
C ASN A 16 -11.58 5.18 -5.57
N GLN A 17 -12.18 5.04 -4.38
CA GLN A 17 -12.84 6.14 -3.68
C GLN A 17 -11.86 7.21 -3.22
N HIS A 18 -10.66 6.84 -2.79
CA HIS A 18 -9.74 7.78 -2.14
C HIS A 18 -8.58 8.25 -3.02
N LEU A 19 -8.12 7.46 -3.99
CA LEU A 19 -7.02 7.85 -4.86
C LEU A 19 -7.46 8.81 -5.96
N ILE A 20 -8.64 8.62 -6.53
CA ILE A 20 -9.16 9.50 -7.60
C ILE A 20 -9.37 10.94 -7.09
N PRO A 21 -10.03 11.18 -5.94
CA PRO A 21 -10.10 12.53 -5.40
C PRO A 21 -8.72 13.06 -5.02
N TYR A 22 -7.83 12.22 -4.47
CA TYR A 22 -6.49 12.65 -4.09
C TYR A 22 -5.67 13.13 -5.29
N THR A 23 -5.77 12.49 -6.46
CA THR A 23 -5.14 12.97 -7.69
C THR A 23 -5.79 14.24 -8.23
N GLN A 24 -7.12 14.32 -8.24
CA GLN A 24 -7.84 15.51 -8.70
C GLN A 24 -7.54 16.76 -7.87
N HIS A 25 -7.55 16.65 -6.53
CA HIS A 25 -7.22 17.77 -5.63
C HIS A 25 -5.76 18.21 -5.76
N SER A 26 -4.89 17.33 -6.25
CA SER A 26 -3.46 17.58 -6.38
C SER A 26 -3.06 18.15 -7.75
N ASN A 27 -4.01 18.50 -8.62
CA ASN A 27 -3.79 18.87 -10.04
C ASN A 27 -3.04 17.79 -10.85
N LEU A 28 -3.17 16.53 -10.44
CA LEU A 28 -2.52 15.38 -11.07
C LEU A 28 -3.39 14.79 -12.20
N MET A 29 -3.95 15.61 -13.09
CA MET A 29 -4.74 15.11 -14.23
C MET A 29 -3.94 14.17 -15.15
N GLU A 30 -2.62 14.17 -15.02
CA GLU A 30 -1.71 13.32 -15.78
C GLU A 30 -1.54 11.93 -15.16
N LEU A 31 -1.91 11.72 -13.90
CA LEU A 31 -1.64 10.50 -13.14
C LEU A 31 -2.86 9.57 -13.14
N GLY A 32 -2.82 8.57 -14.02
CA GLY A 32 -3.81 7.48 -14.07
C GLY A 32 -3.38 6.28 -13.21
N PHE A 33 -4.34 5.50 -12.76
CA PHE A 33 -4.09 4.22 -12.09
C PHE A 33 -4.69 3.07 -12.88
N ASN A 34 -3.92 2.00 -13.05
CA ASN A 34 -4.43 0.72 -13.51
C ASN A 34 -4.27 -0.29 -12.39
N TYR A 35 -5.32 -1.07 -12.19
CA TYR A 35 -5.35 -2.14 -11.20
C TYR A 35 -5.27 -3.46 -11.94
N SER A 36 -4.29 -4.29 -11.58
CA SER A 36 -4.26 -5.70 -11.94
C SER A 36 -4.47 -6.53 -10.69
N MET A 37 -5.13 -7.67 -10.87
CA MET A 37 -5.35 -8.63 -9.81
C MET A 37 -4.87 -10.00 -10.28
N ASP A 38 -3.93 -10.56 -9.52
CA ASP A 38 -3.62 -11.99 -9.64
C ASP A 38 -4.46 -12.73 -8.59
N ALA A 39 -5.51 -13.40 -9.08
CA ALA A 39 -6.42 -14.16 -8.24
C ALA A 39 -5.81 -15.47 -7.70
N TYR A 40 -4.71 -15.95 -8.28
CA TYR A 40 -4.00 -17.14 -7.79
C TYR A 40 -3.03 -16.78 -6.68
N GLU A 41 -2.46 -15.59 -6.73
CA GLU A 41 -1.51 -15.09 -5.72
C GLU A 41 -2.18 -14.24 -4.62
N ASN A 42 -3.50 -14.00 -4.69
CA ASN A 42 -4.22 -13.07 -3.82
C ASN A 42 -3.56 -11.68 -3.77
N ARG A 43 -3.08 -11.24 -4.93
CA ARG A 43 -2.22 -10.06 -5.08
C ARG A 43 -2.96 -8.95 -5.81
N ILE A 44 -2.84 -7.75 -5.29
CA ILE A 44 -3.31 -6.51 -5.94
C ILE A 44 -2.08 -5.72 -6.36
N GLU A 45 -2.03 -5.33 -7.63
CA GLU A 45 -1.02 -4.40 -8.12
C GLU A 45 -1.67 -3.13 -8.66
N ILE A 46 -1.00 -2.03 -8.40
CA ILE A 46 -1.41 -0.70 -8.81
C ILE A 46 -0.27 -0.11 -9.63
N ASP A 47 -0.56 0.13 -10.89
CA ASP A 47 0.33 0.80 -11.81
C ASP A 47 -0.06 2.27 -11.91
N GLY A 48 0.94 3.13 -11.87
CA GLY A 48 0.78 4.51 -12.27
C GLY A 48 0.98 4.66 -13.77
N LYS A 49 0.33 5.67 -14.33
CA LYS A 49 0.55 6.15 -15.69
C LYS A 49 0.72 7.66 -15.66
N THR A 50 1.65 8.20 -16.45
CA THR A 50 1.76 9.64 -16.73
C THR A 50 1.55 9.92 -18.21
N ASN A 51 1.50 11.19 -18.63
CA ASN A 51 1.49 11.54 -20.06
C ASN A 51 2.76 11.06 -20.78
N ASP A 52 3.90 11.07 -20.08
CA ASP A 52 5.22 10.71 -20.63
C ASP A 52 5.61 9.24 -20.39
N VAL A 53 5.09 8.60 -19.35
CA VAL A 53 5.41 7.21 -18.97
C VAL A 53 4.16 6.33 -19.10
N HIS A 54 4.26 5.30 -19.95
CA HIS A 54 3.11 4.49 -20.32
C HIS A 54 2.53 3.70 -19.15
N LEU A 55 3.37 3.02 -18.35
CA LEU A 55 3.02 2.32 -17.11
C LEU A 55 4.26 2.16 -16.22
N PHE A 56 4.11 2.30 -14.91
CA PHE A 56 5.12 1.89 -13.93
C PHE A 56 4.46 1.29 -12.69
N HIS A 57 4.95 0.14 -12.24
CA HIS A 57 4.50 -0.50 -11.02
C HIS A 57 4.75 0.41 -9.83
N MET A 58 3.69 0.79 -9.11
CA MET A 58 3.79 1.68 -7.94
C MET A 58 3.68 0.93 -6.63
N PHE A 59 2.75 -0.01 -6.58
CA PHE A 59 2.32 -0.60 -5.34
C PHE A 59 1.84 -2.02 -5.60
N ALA A 60 2.33 -2.98 -4.82
CA ALA A 60 1.81 -4.34 -4.82
C ALA A 60 1.59 -4.77 -3.38
N LEU A 61 0.48 -5.46 -3.15
CA LEU A 61 0.22 -6.12 -1.88
C LEU A 61 -0.31 -7.53 -2.11
N THR A 62 -0.08 -8.39 -1.12
CA THR A 62 -0.55 -9.77 -1.05
C THR A 62 -1.38 -9.96 0.21
N ILE A 63 -2.52 -10.65 0.10
CA ILE A 63 -3.43 -10.91 1.23
C ILE A 63 -3.30 -12.38 1.64
N HIS A 64 -2.90 -12.58 2.90
CA HIS A 64 -2.81 -13.88 3.54
C HIS A 64 -3.98 -14.04 4.52
N ASP A 65 -4.83 -15.04 4.29
CA ASP A 65 -5.94 -15.34 5.19
C ASP A 65 -5.43 -15.72 6.58
N ALA A 66 -6.25 -15.41 7.59
CA ALA A 66 -6.01 -15.86 8.95
C ALA A 66 -5.98 -17.40 9.02
N ASP A 67 -5.10 -17.93 9.86
CA ASP A 67 -5.07 -19.35 10.20
C ASP A 67 -5.45 -19.56 11.69
N PRO A 68 -5.55 -20.80 12.19
CA PRO A 68 -5.93 -21.04 13.58
C PRO A 68 -4.97 -20.46 14.64
N GLN A 69 -3.76 -20.06 14.25
CA GLN A 69 -2.68 -19.61 15.14
C GLN A 69 -2.35 -18.12 14.97
N GLU A 70 -2.54 -17.56 13.77
CA GLU A 70 -2.20 -16.16 13.46
C GLU A 70 -3.37 -15.39 12.83
N PRO A 71 -3.51 -14.08 13.14
CA PRO A 71 -4.44 -13.23 12.42
C PRO A 71 -4.02 -13.14 10.94
N GLY A 72 -4.98 -12.80 10.08
CA GLY A 72 -4.69 -12.57 8.67
C GLY A 72 -3.73 -11.42 8.48
N GLN A 73 -3.06 -11.38 7.33
CA GLN A 73 -1.99 -10.42 7.07
C GLN A 73 -2.14 -9.82 5.68
N ILE A 74 -1.88 -8.52 5.57
CA ILE A 74 -1.71 -7.84 4.29
C ILE A 74 -0.24 -7.43 4.19
N GLN A 75 0.47 -8.02 3.24
CA GLN A 75 1.88 -7.77 3.00
C GLN A 75 2.02 -6.78 1.84
N ILE A 76 2.71 -5.67 2.05
CA ILE A 76 3.01 -4.68 1.01
C ILE A 76 4.39 -5.00 0.45
N ASP A 77 4.42 -5.56 -0.76
CA ASP A 77 5.60 -6.17 -1.40
C ASP A 77 6.41 -5.19 -2.25
N THR A 78 5.75 -4.19 -2.81
CA THR A 78 6.38 -3.25 -3.73
C THR A 78 5.92 -1.84 -3.42
N LEU A 79 6.88 -0.94 -3.27
CA LEU A 79 6.68 0.48 -3.04
C LEU A 79 7.63 1.28 -3.93
N THR A 80 7.16 1.61 -5.12
CA THR A 80 7.97 2.32 -6.12
C THR A 80 7.33 3.66 -6.45
N MET A 81 8.15 4.71 -6.42
CA MET A 81 7.82 5.97 -7.10
C MET A 81 8.94 6.30 -8.05
N ILE A 82 8.60 6.49 -9.32
CA ILE A 82 9.53 7.04 -10.30
C ILE A 82 9.95 8.45 -9.88
N GLU A 83 11.17 8.83 -10.26
CA GLU A 83 11.80 10.07 -9.80
C GLU A 83 10.96 11.31 -10.12
N ASP A 84 10.32 11.32 -11.28
CA ASP A 84 9.47 12.43 -11.73
C ASP A 84 8.27 12.64 -10.81
N ILE A 85 7.69 11.57 -10.27
CA ILE A 85 6.61 11.66 -9.28
C ILE A 85 7.15 12.01 -7.90
N ARG A 86 8.32 11.48 -7.53
CA ARG A 86 8.99 11.84 -6.27
C ARG A 86 9.28 13.34 -6.20
N LYS A 87 9.70 13.96 -7.31
CA LYS A 87 9.98 15.40 -7.42
C LYS A 87 8.76 16.26 -7.14
N LEU A 88 7.57 15.74 -7.43
CA LEU A 88 6.32 16.43 -7.17
C LEU A 88 5.92 16.42 -5.68
N LYS A 89 6.75 15.85 -4.78
CA LYS A 89 6.57 15.81 -3.31
C LYS A 89 5.26 15.16 -2.85
N TYR A 90 4.64 14.34 -3.70
CA TYR A 90 3.39 13.68 -3.36
C TYR A 90 3.62 12.48 -2.46
N ARG A 91 2.72 12.34 -1.48
CA ARG A 91 2.72 11.24 -0.51
C ARG A 91 1.84 10.08 -0.98
N MET A 92 1.76 9.83 -2.29
CA MET A 92 0.86 8.82 -2.87
C MET A 92 1.10 7.43 -2.27
N VAL A 93 2.37 7.02 -2.19
CA VAL A 93 2.74 5.75 -1.54
C VAL A 93 2.28 5.71 -0.09
N MET A 94 2.44 6.79 0.68
CA MET A 94 1.94 6.82 2.06
C MET A 94 0.41 6.77 2.11
N LYS A 95 -0.30 7.35 1.13
CA LYS A 95 -1.75 7.27 1.06
C LYS A 95 -2.24 5.85 0.75
N LEU A 96 -1.55 5.14 -0.13
CA LEU A 96 -1.80 3.71 -0.40
C LEU A 96 -1.57 2.86 0.84
N ILE A 97 -0.48 3.11 1.57
CA ILE A 97 -0.20 2.46 2.86
C ILE A 97 -1.30 2.77 3.88
N GLU A 98 -1.75 4.03 3.96
CA GLU A 98 -2.82 4.46 4.87
C GLU A 98 -4.14 3.75 4.59
N ILE A 99 -4.58 3.71 3.33
CA ILE A 99 -5.81 3.01 2.92
C ILE A 99 -5.70 1.53 3.25
N THR A 100 -4.55 0.91 2.91
CA THR A 100 -4.29 -0.51 3.19
C THR A 100 -4.40 -0.81 4.68
N TYR A 101 -3.78 0.01 5.52
CA TYR A 101 -3.81 -0.15 6.99
C TYR A 101 -5.23 -0.01 7.55
N GLN A 102 -6.00 0.96 7.07
CA GLN A 102 -7.38 1.19 7.51
C GLN A 102 -8.27 -0.01 7.20
N VAL A 103 -8.16 -0.58 5.99
CA VAL A 103 -8.91 -1.78 5.63
C VAL A 103 -8.45 -2.99 6.45
N ALA A 104 -7.15 -3.21 6.60
CA ALA A 104 -6.62 -4.32 7.41
C ALA A 104 -7.16 -4.29 8.85
N THR A 105 -7.11 -3.11 9.48
CA THR A 105 -7.58 -2.92 10.87
C THR A 105 -9.07 -3.22 11.02
N LYS A 106 -9.90 -2.81 10.05
CA LYS A 106 -11.35 -3.09 10.04
C LYS A 106 -11.67 -4.59 10.10
N TYR A 107 -10.80 -5.43 9.53
CA TYR A 107 -10.99 -6.88 9.47
C TYR A 107 -10.08 -7.66 10.42
N ASN A 108 -9.38 -6.99 11.35
CA ASN A 108 -8.43 -7.60 12.28
C ASN A 108 -7.28 -8.33 11.56
N TYR A 109 -6.74 -7.71 10.51
CA TYR A 109 -5.55 -8.15 9.79
C TYR A 109 -4.36 -7.28 10.20
N ASN A 110 -3.18 -7.90 10.28
CA ASN A 110 -1.92 -7.18 10.40
C ASN A 110 -1.54 -6.56 9.05
N THR A 111 -0.81 -5.43 9.07
CA THR A 111 -0.21 -4.86 7.86
C THR A 111 1.30 -4.85 7.98
N LEU A 112 1.96 -5.49 7.02
CA LEU A 112 3.42 -5.56 6.93
C LEU A 112 3.89 -4.79 5.70
N ILE A 113 5.04 -4.14 5.79
CA ILE A 113 5.78 -3.65 4.63
C ILE A 113 7.09 -4.41 4.59
N VAL A 114 7.37 -5.06 3.47
CA VAL A 114 8.52 -5.96 3.33
C VAL A 114 9.50 -5.49 2.27
N GLY A 115 10.76 -5.92 2.38
CA GLY A 115 11.79 -5.70 1.36
C GLY A 115 12.10 -4.22 1.11
N MET A 116 12.06 -3.39 2.15
CA MET A 116 12.27 -1.95 2.00
C MET A 116 13.74 -1.59 1.83
N VAL A 117 14.00 -0.61 0.96
CA VAL A 117 15.32 0.03 0.88
C VAL A 117 15.67 0.75 2.21
N PRO A 118 16.96 0.79 2.62
CA PRO A 118 17.36 1.28 3.94
C PRO A 118 16.87 2.69 4.29
N GLY A 119 16.81 3.60 3.31
CA GLY A 119 16.32 4.96 3.53
C GLY A 119 14.83 5.02 3.91
N PHE A 120 14.01 4.16 3.29
CA PHE A 120 12.58 4.11 3.56
C PHE A 120 12.30 3.35 4.87
N TYR A 121 12.98 2.23 5.10
CA TYR A 121 12.96 1.51 6.38
C TYR A 121 13.23 2.45 7.56
N ASN A 122 14.34 3.19 7.51
CA ASN A 122 14.73 4.13 8.57
C ASN A 122 13.70 5.23 8.80
N ASN A 123 13.02 5.68 7.73
CA ASN A 123 11.92 6.63 7.85
C ASN A 123 10.71 6.00 8.55
N MET A 124 10.33 4.78 8.19
CA MET A 124 9.20 4.07 8.79
C MET A 124 9.43 3.80 10.29
N VAL A 125 10.61 3.31 10.66
CA VAL A 125 10.92 3.02 12.06
C VAL A 125 11.10 4.31 12.87
N ASN A 126 12.06 5.16 12.48
CA ASN A 126 12.52 6.25 13.36
C ASN A 126 11.63 7.51 13.31
N LYS A 127 10.89 7.71 12.23
CA LYS A 127 10.05 8.91 12.05
C LYS A 127 8.56 8.62 12.07
N LYS A 128 8.17 7.42 11.63
CA LYS A 128 6.76 7.04 11.54
C LYS A 128 6.34 6.13 12.69
N GLY A 129 7.26 5.48 13.40
CA GLY A 129 6.94 4.66 14.58
C GLY A 129 6.42 3.27 14.24
N ALA A 130 6.71 2.75 13.04
CA ALA A 130 6.44 1.36 12.69
C ALA A 130 7.36 0.41 13.50
N ILE A 131 6.86 -0.78 13.82
CA ILE A 131 7.63 -1.78 14.59
C ILE A 131 8.56 -2.53 13.63
N PRO A 132 9.88 -2.57 13.87
CA PRO A 132 10.78 -3.36 13.06
C PRO A 132 10.56 -4.86 13.29
N LEU A 133 10.47 -5.63 12.20
CA LEU A 133 10.43 -7.10 12.24
C LEU A 133 11.78 -7.70 11.82
N THR A 134 12.36 -7.15 10.76
CA THR A 134 13.70 -7.49 10.26
C THR A 134 14.50 -6.21 9.97
N TYR A 135 15.63 -6.32 9.25
CA TYR A 135 16.41 -5.17 8.80
C TYR A 135 15.78 -4.46 7.57
N GLU A 136 14.76 -5.06 6.96
CA GLU A 136 14.08 -4.51 5.77
C GLU A 136 12.55 -4.56 5.86
N ASP A 137 12.00 -5.16 6.92
CA ASP A 137 10.56 -5.33 7.11
C ASP A 137 10.05 -4.66 8.39
N VAL A 138 8.84 -4.10 8.31
CA VAL A 138 8.16 -3.49 9.47
C VAL A 138 6.69 -3.90 9.53
N GLN A 139 6.15 -3.89 10.73
CA GLN A 139 4.73 -3.96 11.00
C GLN A 139 4.16 -2.56 11.28
N LEU A 140 3.04 -2.25 10.67
CA LEU A 140 2.25 -1.07 11.01
C LEU A 140 1.38 -1.36 12.24
N VAL A 141 1.31 -0.38 13.12
CA VAL A 141 0.53 -0.43 14.37
C VAL A 141 -0.20 0.90 14.57
N ASP A 142 -1.13 0.96 15.52
CA ASP A 142 -2.00 2.12 15.74
C ASP A 142 -1.24 3.43 16.04
N THR A 143 -0.01 3.32 16.56
CA THR A 143 0.86 4.46 16.82
C THR A 143 1.69 4.89 15.60
N THR A 144 1.60 4.17 14.48
CA THR A 144 2.34 4.50 13.25
C THR A 144 1.73 5.73 12.59
N ASN A 145 2.52 6.80 12.47
CA ASN A 145 2.08 8.08 11.93
C ASN A 145 2.02 8.09 10.39
N LEU A 146 0.94 7.58 9.81
CA LEU A 146 0.75 7.52 8.35
C LEU A 146 0.37 8.86 7.69
N LYS A 147 0.24 9.95 8.45
CA LYS A 147 -0.09 11.29 7.93
C LYS A 147 1.12 12.06 7.39
#